data_AF-X0W023-F1
#
_entry.id   AF-X0W023-F1
#
_cell.length_a   1.000
_cell.length_b   1.000
_cell.length_c   1.000
_cell.angle_alpha   90.00
_cell.angle_beta   90.00
_cell.angle_gamma   90.00
#
_symmetry.space_group_name_H-M   'P 1'
#
loop_
_entity.id
_entity.type
_entity.pdbx_description
1 polymer ?
#
loop_
_entity_poly.entity_id
_entity_poly.type
_entity_poly.pdbx_seq_one_letter_code
_entity_poly.pdbx_strand_id
1 'polypeptide(L)'
;MWLIPTKKEVKKSFNKIKSHIKELTAQSLKNKEDINSNKEKIARLEGAISVLLKSQSHSNLRQSQKVFETKVVQKVRRNKKALVMSEISKLIPSMSVIDVFDIIVKEKGLCSKASFYRYIQSLKKSNEIKLRQN
;
A
#
# COMPACT_ATOMS: atom_id res chain seq x y z
N MET A 1 16.14 -2.31 67.10
CA MET A 1 17.35 -1.54 67.44
C MET A 1 17.70 -0.69 66.23
N TRP A 2 17.45 0.63 66.26
CA TRP A 2 17.74 1.51 65.13
C TRP A 2 19.22 1.90 65.19
N LEU A 3 20.01 1.48 64.20
CA LEU A 3 21.40 1.90 64.04
C LEU A 3 21.40 3.35 63.53
N ILE A 4 21.79 4.28 64.40
CA ILE A 4 21.97 5.69 64.02
C ILE A 4 23.31 5.78 63.29
N PRO A 5 23.34 6.18 62.01
CA PRO A 5 24.58 6.28 61.25
C PRO A 5 25.50 7.32 61.87
N THR A 6 26.79 7.00 61.90
CA THR A 6 27.81 7.88 62.48
C THR A 6 28.03 9.11 61.59
N LYS A 7 28.47 10.23 62.18
CA LYS A 7 28.81 11.45 61.42
C LYS A 7 29.77 11.19 60.25
N LYS A 8 30.67 10.21 60.39
CA LYS A 8 31.63 9.80 59.35
C LYS A 8 30.93 9.11 58.17
N GLU A 9 29.98 8.21 58.44
CA GLU A 9 29.19 7.53 57.40
C GLU A 9 28.31 8.49 56.63
N VAL A 10 27.64 9.43 57.34
CA VAL A 10 26.84 10.48 56.71
C VAL A 10 27.71 11.33 55.78
N LYS A 11 28.91 11.73 56.21
CA LYS A 11 29.84 12.53 55.39
C LYS A 11 30.34 11.76 54.16
N LYS A 12 30.63 10.46 54.29
CA LYS A 12 31.04 9.59 53.18
C LYS A 12 29.93 9.46 52.13
N SER A 13 28.71 9.20 52.58
CA SER A 13 27.52 9.12 51.70
C SER A 13 27.23 10.44 51.01
N PHE A 14 27.34 11.56 51.72
CA PHE A 14 27.17 12.89 51.14
C PHE A 14 28.19 13.19 50.04
N ASN A 15 29.47 12.85 50.25
CA ASN A 15 30.50 13.03 49.23
C ASN A 15 30.24 12.15 47.98
N LYS A 16 29.75 10.92 48.18
CA LYS A 16 29.37 10.04 47.06
C LYS A 16 28.17 10.58 46.29
N ILE A 17 27.15 11.08 46.99
CA ILE A 17 25.99 11.74 46.35
C ILE A 17 26.47 12.95 45.55
N LYS A 18 27.35 13.77 46.12
CA LYS A 18 27.91 14.94 45.44
C LYS A 18 28.69 14.58 44.18
N SER A 19 29.48 13.50 44.20
CA SER A 19 30.20 13.05 43.00
C SER A 19 29.25 12.52 41.93
N HIS A 20 28.23 11.73 42.32
CA HIS A 20 27.21 11.24 41.41
C HIS A 20 26.40 12.37 40.77
N ILE A 21 26.02 13.40 41.53
CA ILE A 21 25.33 14.58 41.00
C ILE A 21 26.20 15.28 39.95
N LYS A 22 27.50 15.46 40.25
CA LYS A 22 28.44 16.08 39.30
C LYS A 22 28.56 15.27 38.01
N GLU A 23 28.63 13.95 38.10
CA GLU A 23 28.69 13.07 36.93
C GLU A 23 27.39 13.11 36.11
N LEU A 24 26.23 13.04 36.77
CA LEU A 24 24.92 13.13 36.11
C LEU A 24 24.75 14.48 35.40
N THR A 25 25.21 15.58 36.00
CA THR A 25 25.16 16.90 35.35
C THR A 25 26.04 16.96 34.10
N ALA A 26 27.22 16.33 34.12
CA ALA A 26 28.10 16.27 32.97
C ALA A 26 27.52 15.41 31.84
N GLN A 27 26.93 14.26 32.17
CA GLN A 27 26.24 13.41 31.20
C GLN A 27 25.02 14.12 30.60
N SER A 28 24.23 14.83 31.41
CA SER A 28 23.08 15.60 30.93
C SER A 28 23.49 16.69 29.93
N LEU A 29 24.61 17.38 30.19
CA LEU A 29 25.17 18.37 29.27
C LEU A 29 25.59 17.73 27.94
N LYS A 30 26.35 16.63 28.00
CA LYS A 30 26.80 15.90 26.81
C LYS A 30 25.63 15.37 25.96
N ASN A 31 24.63 14.78 26.61
CA ASN A 31 23.44 14.27 25.93
C ASN A 31 22.67 15.41 25.22
N LYS A 32 22.64 16.61 25.81
CA LYS A 32 22.01 17.78 25.19
C LYS A 32 22.75 18.22 23.93
N GLU A 33 24.08 18.18 23.93
CA GLU A 33 24.91 18.46 22.75
C GLU A 33 24.69 17.42 21.65
N ASP A 34 24.67 16.12 22.01
CA ASP A 34 24.41 15.03 21.07
C ASP A 34 23.01 15.12 20.43
N ILE A 35 21.99 15.49 21.22
CA ILE A 35 20.63 15.74 20.72
C ILE A 35 20.65 16.88 19.70
N ASN A 36 21.38 17.97 19.96
CA ASN A 36 21.44 19.09 19.05
C ASN A 36 22.13 18.71 17.73
N SER A 37 23.27 17.99 17.81
CA SER A 37 23.97 17.48 16.64
C SER A 37 23.11 16.55 15.79
N ASN A 38 22.34 15.67 16.42
CA ASN A 38 21.46 14.74 15.71
C ASN A 38 20.27 15.46 15.05
N LYS A 39 19.71 16.50 15.68
CA LYS A 39 18.68 17.35 15.05
C LYS A 39 19.19 17.99 13.76
N GLU A 40 20.42 18.50 13.76
CA GLU A 40 21.03 19.06 12.55
C GLU A 40 21.23 18.02 11.45
N LYS A 41 21.64 16.80 11.80
CA LYS A 41 21.77 15.69 10.83
C LYS A 41 20.43 15.30 10.22
N ILE A 42 19.38 15.22 11.03
CA ILE A 42 18.01 14.92 10.56
C ILE A 42 17.54 16.00 9.58
N ALA A 43 17.68 17.27 9.93
CA ALA A 43 17.29 18.38 9.05
C ALA A 43 18.02 18.34 7.69
N ARG A 44 19.32 17.99 7.68
CA ARG A 44 20.09 17.81 6.44
C ARG A 44 19.60 16.65 5.60
N LEU A 45 19.29 15.51 6.22
CA LEU A 45 18.78 14.32 5.52
C LEU A 45 17.38 14.57 4.94
N GLU A 46 16.49 15.21 5.70
CA GLU A 46 15.16 15.60 5.23
C GLU A 46 15.24 16.56 4.03
N GLY A 47 16.14 17.54 4.09
CA GLY A 47 16.43 18.44 2.97
C GLY A 47 16.92 17.68 1.72
N ALA A 48 17.86 16.75 1.89
CA ALA A 48 18.38 15.93 0.80
C ALA A 48 17.30 15.04 0.16
N ILE A 49 16.44 14.42 0.97
CA ILE A 49 15.31 13.60 0.48
C ILE A 49 14.34 14.47 -0.33
N SER A 50 14.01 15.66 0.15
CA SER A 50 13.11 16.59 -0.57
C SER A 50 13.66 16.97 -1.95
N VAL A 51 14.98 17.19 -2.06
CA VAL A 51 15.64 17.47 -3.35
C VAL A 51 15.61 16.25 -4.27
N LEU A 52 15.89 15.05 -3.75
CA LEU A 52 15.86 13.80 -4.53
C LEU A 52 14.45 13.45 -5.02
N LEU A 53 13.42 13.67 -4.22
CA LEU A 53 12.03 13.43 -4.64
C LEU A 53 11.60 14.40 -5.74
N LYS A 54 12.03 15.67 -5.67
CA LYS A 54 11.76 16.66 -6.73
C LYS A 54 12.50 16.37 -8.03
N SER A 55 13.67 15.75 -7.98
CA SER A 55 14.42 15.39 -9.20
C SER A 55 13.92 14.08 -9.84
N GLN A 56 13.31 13.17 -9.07
CA GLN A 56 12.71 11.94 -9.60
C GLN A 56 11.36 12.16 -10.31
N SER A 57 10.60 13.20 -9.97
CA SER A 57 9.32 13.50 -10.64
C SER A 57 9.45 14.05 -12.07
N HIS A 58 10.66 14.45 -12.50
CA HIS A 58 10.86 15.06 -13.82
C HIS A 58 11.59 14.22 -14.87
N SER A 59 12.14 13.03 -14.56
CA SER A 59 13.02 12.36 -15.53
C SER A 59 12.74 10.90 -15.91
N ASN A 60 12.05 10.05 -15.14
CA ASN A 60 12.06 8.60 -15.48
C ASN A 60 10.78 7.76 -15.27
N LEU A 61 9.64 8.33 -14.83
CA LEU A 61 8.46 7.53 -14.47
C LEU A 61 7.42 7.29 -15.58
N ARG A 62 7.52 7.91 -16.76
CA ARG A 62 6.47 7.78 -17.80
C ARG A 62 6.68 6.69 -18.86
N GLN A 63 7.87 6.14 -19.01
CA GLN A 63 8.17 5.25 -20.13
C GLN A 63 8.27 3.76 -19.77
N SER A 64 8.72 3.41 -18.56
CA SER A 64 8.98 2.00 -18.18
C SER A 64 7.72 1.26 -17.70
N GLN A 65 6.84 1.89 -16.89
CA GLN A 65 5.61 1.25 -16.40
C GLN A 65 4.62 0.90 -17.51
N LYS A 66 4.62 1.65 -18.62
CA LYS A 66 3.65 1.47 -19.71
C LYS A 66 3.83 0.15 -20.48
N VAL A 67 5.03 -0.43 -20.53
CA VAL A 67 5.32 -1.63 -21.34
C VAL A 67 5.09 -2.93 -20.57
N PHE A 68 5.31 -2.94 -19.25
CA PHE A 68 5.07 -4.12 -18.42
C PHE A 68 3.60 -4.25 -18.02
N GLU A 69 2.94 -3.13 -17.66
CA GLU A 69 1.51 -3.12 -17.37
C GLU A 69 0.69 -3.53 -18.60
N THR A 70 1.07 -3.11 -19.81
CA THR A 70 0.31 -3.48 -21.01
C THR A 70 0.31 -4.98 -21.29
N LYS A 71 1.39 -5.72 -21.01
CA LYS A 71 1.42 -7.18 -21.23
C LYS A 71 0.64 -7.95 -20.17
N VAL A 72 0.76 -7.59 -18.89
CA VAL A 72 0.02 -8.25 -17.79
C VAL A 72 -1.47 -7.89 -17.85
N VAL A 73 -1.80 -6.61 -18.05
CA VAL A 73 -3.19 -6.15 -18.22
C VAL A 73 -3.81 -6.74 -19.47
N GLN A 74 -3.07 -6.90 -20.58
CA GLN A 74 -3.59 -7.63 -21.76
C GLN A 74 -3.82 -9.11 -21.47
N LYS A 75 -2.95 -9.78 -20.71
CA LYS A 75 -3.13 -11.21 -20.38
C LYS A 75 -4.35 -11.42 -19.46
N VAL A 76 -4.54 -10.56 -18.47
CA VAL A 76 -5.73 -10.54 -17.60
C VAL A 76 -6.99 -10.16 -18.38
N ARG A 77 -6.93 -9.16 -19.28
CA ARG A 77 -8.07 -8.78 -20.14
C ARG A 77 -8.43 -9.85 -21.17
N ARG A 78 -7.46 -10.56 -21.76
CA ARG A 78 -7.70 -11.67 -22.70
C ARG A 78 -8.42 -12.82 -22.01
N ASN A 79 -8.06 -13.14 -20.76
CA ASN A 79 -8.76 -14.15 -19.97
C ASN A 79 -10.16 -13.70 -19.52
N LYS A 80 -10.35 -12.39 -19.27
CA LYS A 80 -11.65 -11.83 -18.87
C LYS A 80 -12.75 -12.03 -19.92
N LYS A 81 -12.44 -11.86 -21.23
CA LYS A 81 -13.42 -12.08 -22.31
C LYS A 81 -13.90 -13.54 -22.34
N ALA A 82 -12.96 -14.49 -22.32
CA ALA A 82 -13.29 -15.92 -22.39
C ALA A 82 -14.13 -16.37 -21.18
N LEU A 83 -13.78 -15.89 -19.99
CA LEU A 83 -14.53 -16.17 -18.77
C LEU A 83 -15.96 -15.61 -18.84
N VAL A 84 -16.11 -14.35 -19.26
CA VAL A 84 -17.44 -13.73 -19.43
C VAL A 84 -18.27 -14.48 -20.46
N MET A 85 -17.69 -14.84 -21.61
CA MET A 85 -18.40 -15.60 -22.65
C MET A 85 -18.82 -16.99 -22.16
N SER A 86 -17.96 -17.71 -21.42
CA SER A 86 -18.31 -19.00 -20.82
C SER A 86 -19.48 -18.87 -19.84
N GLU A 87 -19.47 -17.84 -19.00
CA GLU A 87 -20.54 -17.62 -18.03
C GLU A 87 -21.87 -17.27 -18.73
N ILE A 88 -21.83 -16.45 -19.79
CA ILE A 88 -23.01 -16.15 -20.62
C ILE A 88 -23.55 -17.44 -21.25
N SER A 89 -22.69 -18.29 -21.84
CA SER A 89 -23.12 -19.54 -22.47
C SER A 89 -23.73 -20.54 -21.49
N LYS A 90 -23.32 -20.52 -20.21
CA LYS A 90 -23.94 -21.34 -19.16
C LYS A 90 -25.33 -20.87 -18.75
N LEU A 91 -25.53 -19.56 -18.73
CA LEU A 91 -26.78 -18.96 -18.23
C LEU A 91 -27.85 -18.86 -19.31
N ILE A 92 -27.48 -18.59 -20.56
CA ILE A 92 -28.44 -18.35 -21.65
C ILE A 92 -29.44 -19.48 -21.94
N PRO A 93 -29.15 -20.78 -21.71
CA PRO A 93 -30.15 -21.84 -21.95
C PRO A 93 -31.32 -21.80 -20.96
N SER A 94 -31.10 -21.22 -19.77
CA SER A 94 -32.03 -21.28 -18.64
C SER A 94 -32.82 -20.00 -18.41
N MET A 95 -32.44 -18.89 -19.04
CA MET A 95 -32.98 -17.55 -18.74
C MET A 95 -32.92 -16.62 -19.95
N SER A 96 -33.69 -15.53 -19.92
CA SER A 96 -33.73 -14.57 -21.01
C SER A 96 -32.44 -13.75 -21.08
N VAL A 97 -32.15 -13.16 -22.24
CA VAL A 97 -30.97 -12.29 -22.43
C VAL A 97 -30.97 -11.11 -21.45
N ILE A 98 -32.16 -10.63 -21.07
CA ILE A 98 -32.34 -9.51 -20.14
C ILE A 98 -31.92 -9.93 -18.73
N ASP A 99 -32.32 -11.12 -18.29
CA ASP A 99 -31.94 -11.65 -16.97
C ASP A 99 -30.44 -11.96 -16.92
N VAL A 100 -29.88 -12.54 -17.99
CA VAL A 100 -28.44 -12.77 -18.11
C VAL A 100 -27.67 -11.43 -18.08
N PHE A 101 -28.22 -10.38 -18.70
CA PHE A 101 -27.62 -9.05 -18.65
C PHE A 101 -27.59 -8.50 -17.22
N ASP A 102 -28.68 -8.62 -16.47
CA ASP A 102 -28.76 -8.13 -15.10
C ASP A 102 -27.76 -8.87 -14.20
N ILE A 103 -27.66 -10.19 -14.30
CA ILE A 103 -26.69 -10.98 -13.53
C ILE A 103 -25.24 -10.64 -13.92
N ILE A 104 -24.91 -10.59 -15.21
CA ILE A 104 -23.51 -10.45 -15.67
C ILE A 104 -23.01 -9.01 -15.55
N VAL A 105 -23.86 -8.02 -15.82
CA VAL A 105 -23.47 -6.60 -15.89
C VAL A 105 -23.83 -5.85 -14.61
N LYS A 106 -25.03 -6.04 -14.06
CA LYS A 106 -25.46 -5.28 -12.87
C LYS A 106 -25.00 -5.94 -11.58
N GLU A 107 -25.24 -7.24 -11.42
CA GLU A 107 -24.91 -7.95 -10.16
C GLU A 107 -23.43 -8.30 -10.06
N LYS A 108 -22.89 -9.05 -11.03
CA LYS A 108 -21.52 -9.55 -11.00
C LYS A 108 -20.49 -8.55 -11.53
N GLY A 109 -20.91 -7.49 -12.24
CA GLY A 109 -20.02 -6.45 -12.77
C GLY A 109 -18.92 -6.98 -13.71
N LEU A 110 -19.14 -8.12 -14.38
CA LEU A 110 -18.09 -8.82 -15.12
C LEU A 110 -17.73 -8.11 -16.43
N CYS A 111 -18.64 -7.36 -17.04
CA CYS A 111 -18.35 -6.58 -18.25
C CYS A 111 -19.26 -5.35 -18.36
N SER A 112 -18.90 -4.40 -19.24
CA SER A 112 -19.76 -3.25 -19.52
C SER A 112 -20.94 -3.63 -20.44
N LYS A 113 -22.04 -2.87 -20.37
CA LYS A 113 -23.22 -3.05 -21.24
C LYS A 113 -22.86 -3.21 -22.72
N ALA A 114 -21.97 -2.34 -23.24
CA ALA A 114 -21.53 -2.42 -24.63
C ALA A 114 -20.75 -3.70 -24.95
N SER A 115 -19.92 -4.17 -24.01
CA SER A 115 -19.14 -5.41 -24.18
C SER A 115 -20.04 -6.64 -24.15
N PHE A 116 -21.04 -6.65 -23.27
CA PHE A 116 -22.03 -7.71 -23.16
C PHE A 116 -22.73 -8.00 -24.50
N TYR A 117 -23.30 -6.97 -25.13
CA TYR A 117 -23.99 -7.14 -26.41
C TYR A 117 -23.04 -7.59 -27.54
N ARG A 118 -21.78 -7.12 -27.53
CA ARG A 118 -20.77 -7.61 -28.48
C ARG A 118 -20.44 -9.10 -28.26
N TYR A 119 -20.43 -9.58 -27.01
CA TYR A 119 -20.20 -10.99 -26.69
C TYR A 119 -21.37 -11.87 -27.09
N ILE A 120 -22.61 -11.44 -26.83
CA ILE A 120 -23.82 -12.14 -27.31
C ILE A 120 -23.82 -12.27 -28.84
N GLN A 121 -23.49 -11.19 -29.56
CA GLN A 121 -23.35 -11.24 -31.02
C GLN A 121 -22.25 -12.20 -31.47
N SER A 122 -21.14 -12.26 -30.75
CA SER A 122 -20.03 -13.17 -31.05
C SER A 122 -20.44 -14.63 -30.85
N LEU A 123 -21.10 -14.95 -29.74
CA LEU A 123 -21.61 -16.30 -29.43
C LEU A 123 -22.71 -16.75 -30.40
N LYS A 124 -23.55 -15.83 -30.87
CA LYS A 124 -24.55 -16.10 -31.91
C LYS A 124 -23.87 -16.46 -33.24
N LYS A 125 -22.79 -15.74 -33.60
CA LYS A 125 -22.02 -16.01 -34.83
C LYS A 125 -21.24 -17.33 -34.76
N SER A 126 -20.79 -17.75 -33.59
CA SER A 126 -20.10 -19.04 -33.40
C SER A 126 -21.04 -20.23 -33.20
N ASN A 127 -22.37 -20.04 -33.33
CA ASN A 127 -23.40 -21.06 -33.07
C ASN A 127 -23.37 -21.67 -31.65
N GLU A 128 -22.67 -21.04 -30.71
CA GLU A 128 -22.56 -21.52 -29.33
C GLU A 128 -23.85 -21.28 -28.54
N ILE A 129 -24.71 -20.36 -28.99
CA ILE A 129 -26.00 -20.06 -28.35
C ILE A 129 -27.12 -19.97 -29.40
N LYS A 130 -28.25 -20.64 -29.13
CA LYS A 130 -29.52 -20.42 -29.84
C LYS A 130 -30.41 -19.56 -28.97
N LEU A 131 -30.52 -18.29 -29.31
CA LEU A 131 -31.45 -17.38 -28.63
C LEU A 131 -32.87 -17.84 -28.94
N ARG A 132 -33.64 -18.20 -27.90
CA ARG A 132 -35.09 -18.34 -28.04
C ARG A 132 -35.64 -16.95 -28.39
N GLN A 133 -36.10 -16.79 -29.63
CA GLN A 133 -36.92 -15.65 -30.01
C GLN A 133 -38.25 -15.86 -29.31
N ASN A 134 -38.52 -15.05 -28.29
CA ASN A 134 -39.90 -14.76 -27.90
C ASN A 134 -40.47 -13.77 -28.90
#